data_AF-A0A2N0LC84-F1
#
_entry.id   AF-A0A2N0LC84-F1
#
_cell.length_a   1.000
_cell.length_b   1.000
_cell.length_c   1.000
_cell.angle_alpha   90.00
_cell.angle_beta   90.00
_cell.angle_gamma   90.00
#
_symmetry.space_group_name_H-M   'P 1'
#
loop_
_entity.id
_entity.type
_entity.pdbx_description
1 polymer ?
#
loop_
_entity_poly.entity_id
_entity_poly.type
_entity_poly.pdbx_seq_one_letter_code
_entity_poly.pdbx_strand_id
1 'polypeptide(L)'
;MADSKPEYVELLNTIRLQEYGAGIYLKAWADKTSHAGLKHCLSFVAEREVSHGDLMDRRIRELGFQPEGTEDANFKERMEIMGSDMTDAEKIQCVKDAALKQPKPTVREKYIVAAHDPAVDPLTRTLLGWFADVEADSGAMMSQTYKTVDGVN
;
A
#
# COMPACT_ATOMS: atom_id res chain seq x y z
N MET A 1 7.94 32.88 11.12
CA MET A 1 8.92 31.90 10.61
C MET A 1 8.15 30.99 9.68
N ALA A 2 8.63 30.71 8.48
CA ALA A 2 7.96 29.71 7.64
C ALA A 2 8.19 28.36 8.32
N ASP A 3 7.14 27.78 8.93
CA ASP A 3 7.21 26.43 9.45
C ASP A 3 7.53 25.50 8.29
N SER A 4 8.72 24.91 8.32
CA SER A 4 9.14 23.91 7.34
C SER A 4 8.17 22.73 7.40
N LYS A 5 7.75 22.22 6.24
CA LYS A 5 6.88 21.05 6.12
C LYS A 5 7.43 19.89 6.97
N PRO A 6 6.68 19.38 7.95
CA PRO A 6 7.14 18.28 8.80
C PRO A 6 7.41 17.02 7.97
N GLU A 7 8.45 16.26 8.33
CA GLU A 7 8.85 15.04 7.60
C GLU A 7 7.72 14.01 7.48
N TYR A 8 6.85 13.90 8.50
CA TYR A 8 5.73 12.97 8.45
C TYR A 8 4.69 13.35 7.38
N VAL A 9 4.63 14.60 6.92
CA VAL A 9 3.75 14.99 5.80
C VAL A 9 4.25 14.39 4.49
N GLU A 10 5.57 14.34 4.29
CA GLU A 10 6.15 13.64 3.13
C GLU A 10 5.92 12.14 3.20
N LEU A 11 5.98 11.56 4.41
CA LEU A 11 5.63 10.17 4.63
C LEU A 11 4.17 9.89 4.27
N LEU A 12 3.22 10.73 4.71
CA LEU A 12 1.81 10.60 4.33
C LEU A 12 1.62 10.69 2.82
N ASN A 13 2.33 11.60 2.15
CA ASN A 13 2.23 11.74 0.69
C ASN A 13 2.83 10.53 -0.04
N THR A 14 3.91 9.96 0.48
CA THR A 14 4.50 8.72 -0.03
C THR A 14 3.52 7.56 0.09
N ILE A 15 2.90 7.37 1.27
CA ILE A 15 1.90 6.33 1.49
C ILE A 15 0.73 6.55 0.52
N ARG A 16 0.15 7.75 0.48
CA ARG A 16 -0.95 8.10 -0.42
C ARG A 16 -0.73 7.64 -1.87
N LEU A 17 0.45 7.93 -2.43
CA LEU A 17 0.78 7.53 -3.81
C LEU A 17 0.92 6.03 -3.98
N GLN A 18 1.54 5.35 -3.01
CA GLN A 18 1.71 3.91 -3.02
C GLN A 18 0.37 3.16 -2.92
N GLU A 19 -0.49 3.60 -2.02
CA GLU A 19 -1.83 3.06 -1.79
C GLU A 19 -2.72 3.23 -3.02
N TYR A 20 -2.79 4.43 -3.61
CA TYR A 20 -3.55 4.61 -4.87
C TYR A 20 -3.02 3.73 -6.00
N GLY A 21 -1.70 3.64 -6.15
CA GLY A 21 -1.09 2.75 -7.12
C GLY A 21 -1.47 1.29 -6.87
N ALA A 22 -1.40 0.85 -5.61
CA ALA A 22 -1.76 -0.50 -5.18
C ALA A 22 -3.20 -0.87 -5.47
N GLY A 23 -4.14 0.02 -5.19
CA GLY A 23 -5.54 -0.16 -5.58
C GLY A 23 -5.69 -0.48 -7.06
N ILE A 24 -4.99 0.26 -7.92
CA ILE A 24 -5.08 0.07 -9.38
C ILE A 24 -4.45 -1.25 -9.82
N TYR A 25 -3.20 -1.54 -9.43
CA TYR A 25 -2.52 -2.74 -9.94
C TYR A 25 -3.06 -4.04 -9.32
N LEU A 26 -3.54 -4.01 -8.07
CA LEU A 26 -4.22 -5.18 -7.48
C LEU A 26 -5.57 -5.43 -8.15
N LYS A 27 -6.33 -4.38 -8.46
CA LYS A 27 -7.57 -4.51 -9.23
C LYS A 27 -7.32 -5.06 -10.63
N ALA A 28 -6.27 -4.59 -11.30
CA ALA A 28 -5.88 -5.10 -12.61
C ALA A 28 -5.57 -6.62 -12.58
N TRP A 29 -4.88 -7.09 -11.53
CA TRP A 29 -4.67 -8.52 -11.35
C TRP A 29 -5.98 -9.26 -11.03
N ALA A 30 -6.83 -8.72 -10.16
CA ALA A 30 -8.14 -9.29 -9.84
C ALA A 30 -9.02 -9.49 -11.09
N ASP A 31 -8.92 -8.60 -12.08
CA ASP A 31 -9.66 -8.70 -13.33
C ASP A 31 -9.12 -9.75 -14.30
N LYS A 32 -7.84 -10.15 -14.14
CA LYS A 32 -7.17 -11.16 -14.97
C LYS A 32 -7.26 -12.58 -14.41
N THR A 33 -7.23 -12.74 -13.09
CA THR A 33 -7.25 -14.08 -12.49
C THR A 33 -8.60 -14.77 -12.69
N SER A 34 -8.54 -16.09 -12.93
CA SER A 34 -9.73 -16.96 -12.93
C SER A 34 -9.97 -17.62 -11.57
N HIS A 35 -9.04 -17.50 -10.63
CA HIS A 35 -9.15 -18.09 -9.29
C HIS A 35 -10.07 -17.23 -8.41
N ALA A 36 -11.27 -17.73 -8.12
CA ALA A 36 -12.31 -16.98 -7.41
C ALA A 36 -11.87 -16.41 -6.05
N GLY A 37 -11.15 -17.21 -5.25
CA GLY A 37 -10.62 -16.78 -3.94
C GLY A 37 -9.63 -15.60 -4.05
N LEU A 38 -8.61 -15.75 -4.91
CA LEU A 38 -7.68 -14.68 -5.25
C LEU A 38 -8.38 -13.44 -5.79
N LYS A 39 -9.32 -13.59 -6.72
CA LYS A 39 -10.11 -12.46 -7.25
C LYS A 39 -10.82 -11.68 -6.15
N HIS A 40 -11.49 -12.38 -5.24
CA HIS A 40 -12.19 -11.76 -4.12
C HIS A 40 -11.22 -11.03 -3.19
N CYS A 41 -10.14 -11.71 -2.78
CA CYS A 41 -9.12 -11.13 -1.91
C CYS A 41 -8.49 -9.87 -2.53
N LEU A 42 -8.02 -9.94 -3.78
CA LEU A 42 -7.38 -8.81 -4.46
C LEU A 42 -8.34 -7.64 -4.68
N SER A 43 -9.60 -7.90 -5.04
CA SER A 43 -10.60 -6.84 -5.22
C SER A 43 -10.87 -6.12 -3.91
N PHE A 44 -11.01 -6.87 -2.82
CA PHE A 44 -11.25 -6.30 -1.49
C PHE A 44 -10.04 -5.50 -0.98
N VAL A 45 -8.83 -6.04 -1.11
CA VAL A 45 -7.62 -5.31 -0.72
C VAL A 45 -7.48 -4.06 -1.58
N ALA A 46 -7.68 -4.14 -2.90
CA ALA A 46 -7.63 -2.97 -3.78
C ALA A 46 -8.56 -1.83 -3.33
N GLU A 47 -9.77 -2.14 -2.86
CA GLU A 47 -10.70 -1.14 -2.30
C GLU A 47 -10.17 -0.52 -0.99
N ARG A 48 -9.49 -1.30 -0.14
CA ARG A 48 -8.80 -0.78 1.05
C ARG A 48 -7.69 0.17 0.67
N GLU A 49 -6.82 -0.21 -0.27
CA GLU A 49 -5.70 0.65 -0.71
C GLU A 49 -6.22 2.01 -1.22
N VAL A 50 -7.28 2.03 -2.03
CA VAL A 50 -7.88 3.30 -2.47
C VAL A 50 -8.38 4.13 -1.28
N SER A 51 -9.05 3.48 -0.33
CA SER A 51 -9.54 4.13 0.90
C SER A 51 -8.40 4.65 1.78
N HIS A 52 -7.29 3.94 1.87
CA HIS A 52 -6.09 4.38 2.58
C HIS A 52 -5.50 5.62 1.91
N GLY A 53 -5.38 5.61 0.59
CA GLY A 53 -4.96 6.77 -0.20
C GLY A 53 -5.83 8.01 0.08
N ASP A 54 -7.15 7.85 0.07
CA ASP A 54 -8.12 8.92 0.36
C ASP A 54 -7.93 9.49 1.78
N LEU A 55 -7.68 8.64 2.77
CA LEU A 55 -7.46 9.05 4.16
C LEU A 55 -6.15 9.83 4.32
N MET A 56 -5.06 9.39 3.67
CA MET A 56 -3.79 10.11 3.70
C MET A 56 -3.89 11.45 2.95
N ASP A 57 -4.55 11.48 1.80
CA ASP A 57 -4.82 12.72 1.03
C ASP A 57 -5.58 13.73 1.89
N ARG A 58 -6.66 13.29 2.53
CA ARG A 58 -7.45 14.12 3.44
C ARG A 58 -6.60 14.63 4.60
N ARG A 59 -5.81 13.76 5.24
CA ARG A 59 -4.98 14.15 6.39
C ARG A 59 -3.94 15.21 6.01
N ILE A 60 -3.30 15.09 4.85
CA ILE A 60 -2.36 16.09 4.34
C ILE A 60 -3.05 17.46 4.20
N ARG A 61 -4.27 17.50 3.66
CA ARG A 61 -5.05 18.74 3.53
C ARG A 61 -5.47 19.33 4.87
N GLU A 62 -5.88 18.49 5.81
CA GLU A 62 -6.23 18.92 7.18
C GLU A 62 -5.05 19.55 7.92
N LEU A 63 -3.83 19.13 7.60
CA LEU A 63 -2.59 19.71 8.12
C LEU A 63 -2.20 21.04 7.44
N GLY A 64 -2.98 21.50 6.45
CA GLY A 64 -2.73 22.75 5.72
C GLY A 64 -1.77 22.62 4.54
N PHE A 65 -1.40 21.40 4.14
CA PHE A 65 -0.53 21.13 3.00
C PHE A 65 -1.33 20.68 1.78
N GLN A 66 -0.71 20.74 0.60
CA GLN A 66 -1.27 20.14 -0.61
C GLN A 66 -0.60 18.78 -0.87
N PRO A 67 -1.36 17.74 -1.23
CA PRO A 67 -0.79 16.50 -1.74
C PRO A 67 0.04 16.76 -3.00
N GLU A 68 1.19 16.09 -3.10
CA GLU A 68 2.17 16.31 -4.17
C GLU A 68 2.39 15.04 -4.97
N GLY A 69 2.68 15.18 -6.26
CA GLY A 69 2.91 14.04 -7.15
C GLY A 69 1.62 13.31 -7.57
N THR A 70 1.74 12.55 -8.65
CA THR A 70 0.60 11.89 -9.32
C THR A 70 0.69 10.37 -9.30
N GLU A 71 1.89 9.79 -9.14
CA GLU A 71 2.11 8.34 -9.17
C GLU A 71 3.33 7.91 -8.33
N ASP A 72 3.31 6.65 -7.87
CA ASP A 72 4.48 5.99 -7.28
C ASP A 72 5.52 5.67 -8.38
N ALA A 73 6.81 5.73 -8.03
CA ALA A 73 7.90 5.52 -8.98
C ALA A 73 7.91 4.12 -9.61
N ASN A 74 7.36 3.11 -8.94
CA ASN A 74 7.29 1.74 -9.44
C ASN A 74 5.93 1.42 -10.09
N PHE A 75 5.02 2.39 -10.20
CA PHE A 75 3.66 2.16 -10.67
C PHE A 75 3.62 1.47 -12.03
N LYS A 76 4.40 1.98 -12.99
CA LYS A 76 4.44 1.44 -14.36
C LYS A 76 4.90 -0.01 -14.40
N GLU A 77 6.02 -0.32 -13.75
CA GLU A 77 6.56 -1.69 -13.69
C GLU A 77 5.56 -2.65 -13.03
N ARG A 78 4.93 -2.23 -11.92
CA ARG A 78 3.90 -3.02 -11.25
C ARG A 78 2.69 -3.26 -12.14
N MET A 79 2.24 -2.25 -12.88
CA MET A 79 1.13 -2.40 -13.82
C MET A 79 1.46 -3.36 -14.97
N GLU A 80 2.68 -3.29 -15.51
CA GLU A 80 3.14 -4.21 -16.56
C GLU A 80 3.08 -5.67 -16.07
N ILE A 81 3.49 -5.95 -14.84
CA ILE A 81 3.41 -7.30 -14.26
C ILE A 81 1.97 -7.69 -13.94
N MET A 82 1.27 -6.88 -13.13
CA MET A 82 -0.04 -7.25 -12.58
C MET A 82 -1.14 -7.28 -13.64
N GLY A 83 -1.05 -6.41 -14.65
CA GLY A 83 -1.96 -6.34 -15.79
C GLY A 83 -1.63 -7.32 -16.93
N SER A 84 -0.51 -8.05 -16.87
CA SER A 84 -0.12 -9.02 -17.89
C SER A 84 -0.94 -10.31 -17.85
N ASP A 85 -0.68 -11.19 -18.82
CA ASP A 85 -1.18 -12.56 -18.90
C ASP A 85 -0.28 -13.58 -18.17
N MET A 86 0.68 -13.13 -17.36
CA MET A 86 1.43 -14.02 -16.45
C MET A 86 0.46 -14.77 -15.53
N THR A 87 0.83 -16.00 -15.18
CA THR A 87 0.07 -16.81 -14.22
C THR A 87 0.07 -16.16 -12.83
N ASP A 88 -0.93 -16.52 -12.02
CA ASP A 88 -1.01 -16.00 -10.64
C ASP A 88 0.24 -16.38 -9.83
N ALA A 89 0.77 -17.60 -9.99
CA ALA A 89 1.99 -18.05 -9.31
C ALA A 89 3.22 -17.22 -9.70
N GLU A 90 3.37 -16.88 -10.98
CA GLU A 90 4.47 -16.01 -11.44
C GLU A 90 4.34 -14.60 -10.86
N LYS A 91 3.13 -14.02 -10.85
CA LYS A 91 2.87 -12.71 -10.24
C LYS A 91 3.14 -12.72 -8.72
N ILE A 92 2.71 -13.77 -8.02
CA ILE A 92 3.02 -13.98 -6.59
C ILE A 92 4.53 -14.00 -6.36
N GLN A 93 5.28 -14.71 -7.20
CA GLN A 93 6.74 -14.75 -7.09
C GLN A 93 7.37 -13.37 -7.32
N CYS A 94 6.89 -12.61 -8.32
CA CYS A 94 7.35 -11.24 -8.52
C CYS A 94 7.08 -10.34 -7.31
N VAL A 95 5.92 -10.47 -6.64
CA VAL A 95 5.61 -9.75 -5.39
C VAL A 95 6.60 -10.13 -4.29
N LYS A 96 6.86 -11.42 -4.09
CA LYS A 96 7.82 -11.92 -3.08
C LYS A 96 9.23 -11.40 -3.34
N ASP A 97 9.69 -11.43 -4.59
CA ASP A 97 11.01 -10.96 -4.98
C ASP A 97 11.15 -9.44 -4.81
N ALA A 98 10.11 -8.68 -5.16
CA ALA A 98 10.08 -7.23 -4.97
C ALA A 98 10.15 -6.87 -3.48
N ALA A 99 9.44 -7.60 -2.61
CA ALA A 99 9.49 -7.40 -1.16
C ALA A 99 10.90 -7.59 -0.59
N LEU A 100 11.66 -8.58 -1.07
CA LEU A 100 13.04 -8.83 -0.64
C LEU A 100 14.04 -7.74 -1.05
N LYS A 101 13.74 -7.00 -2.13
CA LYS A 101 14.62 -5.95 -2.68
C LYS A 101 14.32 -4.56 -2.12
N GLN A 102 13.30 -4.41 -1.26
CA GLN A 102 12.93 -3.10 -0.75
C GLN A 102 14.06 -2.48 0.07
N PRO A 103 14.38 -1.18 -0.15
CA PRO A 103 15.36 -0.48 0.67
C PRO A 103 14.87 -0.38 2.11
N LYS A 104 15.80 -0.53 3.05
CA LYS A 104 15.53 -0.35 4.49
C LYS A 104 15.97 1.05 4.96
N PRO A 105 15.19 1.72 5.84
CA PRO A 105 13.89 1.27 6.34
C PRO A 105 12.79 1.38 5.26
N THR A 106 11.93 0.37 5.23
CA THR A 106 10.72 0.31 4.40
C THR A 106 9.72 1.40 4.81
N VAL A 107 8.79 1.74 3.93
CA VAL A 107 7.71 2.69 4.25
C VAL A 107 6.89 2.20 5.46
N ARG A 108 6.69 0.88 5.58
CA ARG A 108 6.05 0.25 6.74
C ARG A 108 6.79 0.51 8.05
N GLU A 109 8.10 0.27 8.07
CA GLU A 109 8.90 0.56 9.26
C GLU A 109 8.82 2.06 9.62
N LYS A 110 8.83 2.95 8.63
CA LYS A 110 8.72 4.40 8.86
C LYS A 110 7.37 4.79 9.47
N TYR A 111 6.24 4.30 8.95
CA TYR A 111 4.94 4.68 9.51
C TYR A 111 4.67 4.06 10.88
N ILE A 112 5.22 2.88 11.18
CA ILE A 112 5.11 2.27 12.52
C ILE A 112 5.87 3.13 13.53
N VAL A 113 7.06 3.62 13.19
CA VAL A 113 7.81 4.55 14.04
C VAL A 113 7.04 5.86 14.21
N ALA A 114 6.56 6.46 13.13
CA ALA A 114 5.81 7.71 13.16
C ALA A 114 4.50 7.61 13.97
N ALA A 115 3.84 6.45 14.00
CA ALA A 115 2.65 6.20 14.81
C ALA A 115 2.90 6.32 16.33
N HIS A 116 4.17 6.24 16.77
CA HIS A 116 4.56 6.32 18.18
C HIS A 116 5.41 7.56 18.49
N ASP A 117 5.70 8.39 17.50
CA ASP A 117 6.60 9.54 17.67
C ASP A 117 5.88 10.73 18.34
N PRO A 118 6.33 11.20 19.51
CA PRO A 118 5.76 12.37 20.17
C PRO A 118 5.77 13.65 19.31
N ALA A 119 6.67 13.77 18.32
CA ALA A 119 6.76 14.90 17.40
C ALA A 119 5.68 14.90 16.30
N VAL A 120 5.03 13.76 16.06
CA VAL A 120 3.87 13.66 15.15
C VAL A 120 2.60 14.05 15.91
N ASP A 121 1.66 14.76 15.27
CA ASP A 121 0.44 15.15 15.98
C ASP A 121 -0.43 13.93 16.35
N PRO A 122 -1.26 14.01 17.41
CA PRO A 122 -2.02 12.87 17.90
C PRO A 122 -2.97 12.23 16.86
N LEU A 123 -3.60 13.04 16.00
CA LEU A 123 -4.54 12.52 14.99
C LEU A 123 -3.80 11.73 13.92
N THR A 124 -2.65 12.25 13.46
CA THR A 124 -1.79 11.54 12.51
C THR A 124 -1.23 10.26 13.11
N ARG A 125 -0.81 10.26 14.39
CA ARG A 125 -0.38 9.03 15.07
C ARG A 125 -1.48 7.96 15.10
N THR A 126 -2.70 8.35 15.47
CA THR A 126 -3.84 7.43 15.50
C THR A 126 -4.17 6.88 14.12
N LEU A 127 -4.15 7.73 13.08
CA LEU A 127 -4.35 7.30 11.70
C LEU A 127 -3.30 6.28 11.27
N LEU A 128 -2.01 6.56 11.50
CA LEU A 128 -0.90 5.67 11.11
C LEU A 128 -0.93 4.35 11.89
N GLY A 129 -1.31 4.37 13.17
CA GLY A 129 -1.49 3.16 13.97
C GLY A 129 -2.62 2.27 13.44
N TRP A 130 -3.80 2.86 13.20
CA TRP A 130 -4.92 2.14 12.59
C TRP A 130 -4.57 1.59 11.20
N PHE A 131 -3.90 2.41 10.38
CA PHE A 131 -3.44 2.00 9.05
C PHE A 131 -2.49 0.81 9.14
N ALA A 132 -1.53 0.82 10.07
CA ALA A 132 -0.61 -0.30 10.28
C ALA A 132 -1.33 -1.63 10.62
N ASP A 133 -2.40 -1.56 11.41
CA ASP A 133 -3.21 -2.73 11.77
C ASP A 133 -4.00 -3.26 10.56
N VAL A 134 -4.61 -2.38 9.76
CA VAL A 134 -5.34 -2.77 8.56
C VAL A 134 -4.41 -3.33 7.48
N GLU A 135 -3.21 -2.76 7.32
CA GLU A 135 -2.17 -3.28 6.42
C GLU A 135 -1.71 -4.68 6.82
N ALA A 136 -1.56 -4.93 8.13
CA ALA A 136 -1.21 -6.26 8.62
C ALA A 136 -2.32 -7.28 8.33
N ASP A 137 -3.60 -6.89 8.47
CA ASP A 137 -4.75 -7.72 8.14
C ASP A 137 -4.83 -8.02 6.64
N SER A 138 -4.73 -7.00 5.77
CA SER A 138 -4.67 -7.17 4.31
C SER A 138 -3.52 -8.09 3.89
N GLY A 139 -2.33 -7.90 4.45
CA GLY A 139 -1.16 -8.74 4.18
C GLY A 139 -1.37 -10.21 4.63
N ALA A 140 -2.06 -10.44 5.74
CA ALA A 140 -2.40 -11.77 6.20
C ALA A 140 -3.41 -12.46 5.28
N MET A 141 -4.45 -11.74 4.84
CA MET A 141 -5.43 -12.23 3.87
C MET A 141 -4.77 -12.62 2.54
N MET A 142 -3.89 -11.77 2.01
CA MET A 142 -3.15 -12.05 0.78
C MET A 142 -2.23 -13.25 0.93
N SER A 143 -1.47 -13.31 2.03
CA SER A 143 -0.55 -14.43 2.31
C SER A 143 -1.28 -15.77 2.39
N GLN A 144 -2.44 -15.80 3.05
CA GLN A 144 -3.26 -17.01 3.13
C GLN A 144 -3.80 -17.41 1.76
N THR A 145 -4.24 -16.43 0.96
CA THR A 145 -4.77 -16.69 -0.38
C THR A 145 -3.67 -17.17 -1.35
N TYR A 146 -2.47 -16.60 -1.28
CA TYR A 146 -1.34 -17.03 -2.11
C TYR A 146 -0.94 -18.49 -1.86
N LYS A 147 -0.99 -18.96 -0.61
CA LYS A 147 -0.76 -20.38 -0.28
C LYS A 147 -1.73 -21.31 -1.00
N THR A 148 -3.01 -20.92 -1.10
CA THR A 148 -4.02 -21.72 -1.82
C THR A 148 -3.76 -21.77 -3.33
N VAL A 149 -3.20 -20.69 -3.90
CA VAL A 149 -2.83 -20.60 -5.32
C VAL A 149 -1.56 -21.40 -5.61
N ASP A 150 -0.55 -21.30 -4.74
CA ASP A 150 0.73 -22.01 -4.86
C ASP A 150 0.60 -23.52 -4.56
N GLY A 151 -0.56 -23.98 -4.06
CA GLY A 151 -0.79 -25.38 -3.68
C GLY A 151 -0.03 -25.82 -2.41
N VAL A 152 0.52 -24.87 -1.65
CA VAL A 152 1.24 -25.11 -0.40
C VAL A 152 0.25 -24.93 0.75
N ASN A 153 -0.41 -26.02 1.16
CA ASN A 153 -1.21 -26.05 2.38
C ASN A 153 -0.32 -26.07 3.63
#